data_AF-A0A955FPZ1-F1
#
_entry.id   AF-A0A955FPZ1-F1
#
_cell.length_a   1.000
_cell.length_b   1.000
_cell.length_c   1.000
_cell.angle_alpha   90.00
_cell.angle_beta   90.00
_cell.angle_gamma   90.00
#
_symmetry.space_group_name_H-M   'P 1'
#
loop_
_entity.id
_entity.type
_entity.pdbx_description
1 polymer ?
#
loop_
_entity_poly.entity_id
_entity_poly.type
_entity_poly.pdbx_seq_one_letter_code
_entity_poly.pdbx_strand_id
1 'polypeptide(L)'
;MADTVRMNLNVDSDIPAKLAELAGGPKKMGSYLSVLIRQAHAGAVATSNVGELELLSGAVKHLSAKVKEIDGRLQVLEVNSA
;
A
#
# COMPACT_ATOMS: atom_id res chain seq x y z
N MET A 1 27.68 11.28 0.08
CA MET A 1 26.66 12.05 -0.67
C MET A 1 25.95 11.05 -1.56
N ALA A 2 24.61 11.06 -1.63
CA ALA A 2 23.91 10.12 -2.50
C ALA A 2 24.25 10.43 -3.97
N ASP A 3 24.68 9.42 -4.73
CA ASP A 3 24.95 9.57 -6.16
C ASP A 3 23.67 9.99 -6.87
N THR A 4 23.64 11.24 -7.32
CA THR A 4 22.47 11.83 -7.97
C THR A 4 22.74 11.87 -9.47
N VAL A 5 21.97 11.12 -10.23
CA VAL A 5 22.08 11.07 -11.70
C VAL A 5 20.89 11.81 -12.32
N ARG A 6 21.16 12.70 -13.29
CA ARG A 6 20.12 13.38 -14.05
C ARG A 6 19.65 12.50 -15.20
N MET A 7 18.34 12.26 -15.27
CA MET A 7 17.72 11.51 -16.35
C MET A 7 16.84 12.43 -17.21
N ASN A 8 16.90 12.26 -18.52
CA ASN A 8 15.99 12.91 -19.47
C ASN A 8 14.99 11.87 -19.98
N LEU A 9 13.73 12.27 -20.11
CA LEU A 9 12.61 11.40 -20.49
C LEU A 9 11.88 12.05 -21.67
N ASN A 10 11.56 11.24 -22.68
CA ASN A 10 10.60 11.63 -23.70
C ASN A 10 9.19 11.23 -23.22
N VAL A 11 8.27 12.18 -23.20
CA VAL A 11 6.89 12.00 -22.77
C VAL A 11 5.95 12.74 -23.72
N ASP A 12 4.70 12.30 -23.77
CA ASP A 12 3.67 13.00 -24.52
C ASP A 12 3.46 14.42 -24.00
N SER A 13 3.03 15.33 -24.88
CA SER A 13 3.00 16.76 -24.61
C SER A 13 2.05 17.20 -23.49
N ASP A 14 1.06 16.36 -23.16
CA ASP A 14 0.07 16.62 -22.11
C ASP A 14 0.54 16.17 -20.71
N ILE A 15 1.53 15.27 -20.63
CA ILE A 15 2.04 14.70 -19.39
C ILE A 15 2.65 15.78 -18.46
N PRO A 16 3.48 16.73 -18.93
CA PRO A 16 4.04 17.76 -18.04
C PRO A 16 2.97 18.61 -17.35
N ALA A 17 1.87 18.93 -18.05
CA ALA A 17 0.79 19.73 -17.48
C ALA A 17 0.07 18.98 -16.37
N LYS A 18 -0.27 17.71 -16.60
CA LYS A 18 -0.89 16.83 -15.58
C LYS A 18 0.03 16.64 -14.37
N LEU A 19 1.32 16.45 -14.62
CA LEU A 19 2.30 16.30 -13.55
C LEU A 19 2.46 17.58 -12.73
N ALA A 20 2.40 18.76 -13.36
CA ALA A 20 2.42 20.04 -12.66
C ALA A 20 1.18 20.22 -11.78
N GLU A 21 0.00 19.83 -12.26
CA GLU A 21 -1.25 19.86 -11.49
C GLU A 21 -1.16 18.97 -10.25
N LEU A 22 -0.77 17.70 -10.43
CA LEU A 22 -0.62 16.73 -9.34
C LEU A 22 0.46 17.11 -8.32
N ALA A 23 1.54 17.74 -8.77
CA ALA A 23 2.63 18.19 -7.90
C ALA A 23 2.32 19.51 -7.16
N GLY A 24 1.22 20.19 -7.48
CA GLY A 24 0.91 21.52 -6.96
C GLY A 24 1.85 22.62 -7.49
N GLY A 25 2.30 22.46 -8.75
CA GLY A 25 3.04 23.46 -9.51
C GLY A 25 4.30 22.94 -10.22
N PRO A 26 4.80 23.66 -11.23
CA PRO A 26 5.91 23.22 -12.09
C PRO A 26 7.24 23.04 -11.34
N LYS A 27 7.47 23.84 -10.29
CA LYS A 27 8.70 23.76 -9.47
C LYS A 27 8.81 22.46 -8.66
N LYS A 28 7.69 21.79 -8.40
CA LYS A 28 7.61 20.57 -7.56
C LYS A 28 7.58 19.29 -8.39
N MET A 29 7.49 19.38 -9.71
CA MET A 29 7.38 18.25 -10.63
C MET A 29 8.52 17.24 -10.48
N GLY A 30 9.77 17.71 -10.45
CA GLY A 30 10.94 16.83 -10.37
C GLY A 30 10.99 16.04 -9.06
N SER A 31 10.70 16.69 -7.93
CA SER A 31 10.62 16.02 -6.63
C SER A 31 9.44 15.05 -6.56
N TYR A 32 8.28 15.46 -7.09
CA TYR A 32 7.08 14.63 -7.12
C TYR A 32 7.29 13.37 -7.96
N LEU A 33 7.82 13.51 -9.18
CA LEU A 33 8.15 12.38 -10.06
C LEU A 33 9.19 11.45 -9.43
N SER A 34 10.22 12.00 -8.78
CA SER A 34 11.23 11.21 -8.08
C SER A 34 10.63 10.39 -6.92
N VAL A 35 9.69 10.96 -6.18
CA VAL A 35 8.95 10.25 -5.12
C VAL A 35 8.06 9.17 -5.72
N LEU A 36 7.33 9.49 -6.79
CA LEU A 36 6.43 8.57 -7.46
C LEU A 36 7.18 7.35 -8.03
N ILE A 37 8.35 7.55 -8.65
CA ILE A 37 9.20 6.45 -9.14
C ILE A 37 9.69 5.58 -7.98
N ARG A 38 10.13 6.19 -6.86
CA ARG A 38 10.54 5.43 -5.66
C ARG A 38 9.39 4.63 -5.06
N GLN A 39 8.19 5.20 -5.01
CA GLN A 39 6.99 4.52 -4.53
C GLN A 39 6.56 3.40 -5.47
N ALA A 40 6.58 3.61 -6.78
CA ALA A 40 6.26 2.60 -7.78
C ALA A 40 7.27 1.45 -7.73
N HIS A 41 8.56 1.74 -7.60
CA HIS A 41 9.58 0.72 -7.40
C HIS A 41 9.41 0.01 -6.06
N ALA A 42 9.17 0.72 -4.96
CA ALA A 42 8.91 0.10 -3.66
C ALA A 42 7.65 -0.78 -3.68
N GLY A 43 6.59 -0.37 -4.38
CA GLY A 43 5.37 -1.17 -4.58
C GLY A 43 5.59 -2.38 -5.49
N ALA A 44 6.40 -2.23 -6.55
CA ALA A 44 6.82 -3.34 -7.41
C ALA A 44 7.76 -4.32 -6.67
N VAL A 45 8.55 -3.84 -5.71
CA VAL A 45 9.35 -4.67 -4.81
C VAL A 45 8.48 -5.30 -3.71
N ALA A 46 7.41 -4.65 -3.26
CA ALA A 46 6.45 -5.23 -2.30
C ALA A 46 5.67 -6.41 -2.89
N THR A 47 5.46 -6.47 -4.21
CA THR A 47 4.91 -7.66 -4.86
C THR A 47 5.90 -8.83 -4.94
N SER A 48 7.16 -8.64 -4.57
CA SER A 48 8.16 -9.70 -4.41
C SER A 48 8.18 -10.30 -2.98
N ASN A 49 7.38 -9.78 -2.05
CA ASN A 49 7.27 -10.27 -0.67
C ASN A 49 6.14 -11.29 -0.53
N VAL A 50 6.42 -12.54 -0.90
CA VAL A 50 5.56 -13.70 -0.57
C VAL A 50 5.19 -13.75 0.93
N GLY A 51 6.06 -13.21 1.80
CA GLY A 51 5.85 -13.20 3.25
C GLY A 51 4.75 -12.26 3.78
N GLU A 52 4.44 -11.13 3.13
CA GLU A 52 3.39 -10.22 3.63
C GLU A 52 1.98 -10.77 3.39
N LEU A 53 1.79 -11.47 2.26
CA LEU A 53 0.54 -12.16 1.96
C LEU A 53 0.30 -13.33 2.92
N GLU A 54 1.36 -14.06 3.27
CA GLU A 54 1.30 -15.13 4.28
C GLU A 54 1.03 -14.57 5.68
N LEU A 55 1.63 -13.44 6.04
CA LEU A 55 1.37 -12.76 7.32
C LEU A 55 -0.08 -12.28 7.42
N LEU A 56 -0.61 -11.70 6.33
CA LEU A 56 -2.01 -11.28 6.24
C LEU A 56 -2.96 -12.48 6.30
N SER A 57 -2.64 -13.57 5.58
CA SER A 57 -3.41 -14.83 5.65
C SER A 57 -3.42 -15.41 7.06
N GLY A 58 -2.29 -15.39 7.76
CA GLY A 58 -2.16 -15.81 9.15
C GLY A 58 -3.00 -14.94 10.10
N ALA A 59 -2.93 -13.62 9.93
CA ALA A 59 -3.72 -12.67 10.73
C ALA A 59 -5.23 -12.87 10.52
N VAL A 60 -5.68 -13.07 9.28
CA VAL A 60 -7.09 -13.34 8.95
C VAL A 60 -7.55 -14.65 9.57
N LYS A 61 -6.77 -15.74 9.47
CA LYS A 61 -7.11 -17.03 10.10
C LYS A 61 -7.25 -16.91 11.62
N HIS A 62 -6.34 -16.19 12.26
CA HIS A 62 -6.38 -15.98 13.71
C HIS A 62 -7.60 -15.14 14.13
N LEU A 63 -7.95 -14.12 13.35
CA LEU A 63 -9.16 -13.32 13.57
C LEU A 63 -10.42 -14.18 13.43
N SER A 64 -10.52 -15.02 12.40
CA SER A 64 -11.63 -15.95 12.22
C SER A 64 -11.77 -16.95 13.36
N ALA A 65 -10.66 -17.43 13.93
CA ALA A 65 -10.69 -18.32 15.10
C ALA A 65 -11.25 -17.60 16.34
N LYS A 66 -10.83 -16.35 16.59
CA LYS A 66 -11.36 -15.55 17.69
C LYS A 66 -12.86 -15.24 17.54
N VAL A 67 -13.33 -14.96 16.33
CA VAL A 67 -14.77 -14.75 16.08
C VAL A 67 -15.56 -16.01 16.44
N LYS A 68 -15.11 -17.19 16.01
CA LYS A 68 -15.76 -18.47 16.38
C LYS A 68 -15.76 -18.73 17.89
N GLU A 69 -14.69 -18.40 18.59
CA GLU A 69 -14.63 -18.52 20.04
C GLU A 69 -15.66 -17.60 20.72
N ILE A 70 -15.77 -16.36 20.25
CA ILE A 70 -16.76 -15.39 20.75
C ILE A 70 -18.18 -15.88 20.47
N ASP A 71 -18.46 -16.38 19.27
CA ASP A 71 -19.76 -16.95 18.91
C ASP A 71 -20.12 -18.13 19.80
N GLY A 72 -19.17 -19.03 20.08
CA GLY A 72 -19.37 -20.14 21.01
C GLY A 72 -19.67 -19.68 22.44
N ARG A 73 -18.98 -18.64 22.92
CA ARG A 73 -19.26 -18.05 24.24
C ARG A 73 -20.63 -17.38 24.31
N LEU A 74 -21.05 -16.72 23.23
CA LEU A 74 -22.39 -16.13 23.12
C LEU A 74 -23.47 -17.21 23.17
N GLN A 75 -23.33 -18.30 22.42
CA GLN A 75 -24.29 -19.41 22.47
C GLN A 75 -24.42 -20.02 23.87
N VAL A 76 -23.31 -20.19 24.59
CA VAL A 76 -23.36 -20.70 25.98
C VAL A 76 -24.08 -19.73 26.91
N LEU A 77 -23.87 -18.42 26.76
CA LEU A 77 -24.58 -17.41 27.53
C LEU A 77 -26.07 -17.38 27.20
N GLU A 78 -26.43 -17.46 25.92
CA GLU A 78 -27.82 -17.52 25.47
C GLU A 78 -28.55 -18.73 26.05
N VAL A 79 -27.92 -19.92 26.01
CA VAL A 79 -28.50 -21.16 26.59
C VAL A 79 -28.65 -21.08 28.11
N ASN A 80 -27.71 -20.43 28.83
CA ASN A 80 -27.78 -20.28 30.28
C ASN A 80 -28.71 -19.12 30.75
N SER A 81 -29.17 -18.29 29.82
CA SER A 81 -30.08 -17.16 30.08
C SER A 81 -31.55 -17.44 29.73
N ALA A 82 -31.83 -18.62 29.18
CA ALA A 82 -33.16 -19.17 28.91
C ALA A 82 -33.59 -20.14 30.01
#